data_AF-A0A844NWC5-F1
#
_entry.id   AF-A0A844NWC5-F1
#
_cell.length_a   1.000
_cell.length_b   1.000
_cell.length_c   1.000
_cell.angle_alpha   90.00
_cell.angle_beta   90.00
_cell.angle_gamma   90.00
#
_symmetry.space_group_name_H-M   'P 1'
#
loop_
_entity.id
_entity.type
_entity.pdbx_description
1 polymer ?
#
loop_
_entity_poly.entity_id
_entity_poly.type
_entity_poly.pdbx_seq_one_letter_code
_entity_poly.pdbx_strand_id
1 'polypeptide(L)' 'MRQSFEYHVENIVIPYKTLTKGVAMFKHKEDTLEPDDHALLNPLRWAEVVRLGQEGWELVSVQPLMRGVTEIG' A
#
# COMPACT_ATOMS: atom_id res chain seq x y z
N MET A 1 -18.07 16.46 30.66
CA MET A 1 -17.57 15.08 30.51
C MET A 1 -16.54 15.07 29.39
N ARG A 2 -15.34 14.51 29.61
CA ARG A 2 -14.31 14.39 28.58
C ARG A 2 -14.49 13.02 27.94
N GLN A 3 -15.07 12.98 26.74
CA GLN A 3 -15.19 11.73 25.99
C GLN A 3 -13.78 11.35 25.52
N SER A 4 -13.36 10.13 25.83
CA SER A 4 -12.09 9.58 25.34
C SER A 4 -12.40 8.70 24.14
N PHE A 5 -11.67 8.92 23.05
CA PHE A 5 -11.75 8.11 21.84
C PHE A 5 -10.51 7.24 21.77
N GLU A 6 -10.69 6.01 21.31
CA GLU A 6 -9.60 5.11 20.95
C GLU A 6 -9.36 5.22 19.44
N TYR A 7 -8.10 5.23 19.04
CA TYR A 7 -7.71 5.29 17.63
C TYR A 7 -6.92 4.03 17.28
N HIS A 8 -7.33 3.37 16.20
CA HIS A 8 -6.64 2.22 15.61
C HIS A 8 -6.08 2.62 14.24
N VAL A 9 -4.82 2.27 13.98
CA VAL A 9 -4.12 2.61 12.72
C VAL A 9 -3.56 1.34 12.10
N GLU A 10 -4.03 1.03 10.90
CA GLU A 10 -3.44 -0.03 10.06
C GLU A 10 -2.50 0.55 9.01
N ASN A 11 -1.31 -0.04 8.90
CA ASN A 11 -0.32 0.34 7.90
C ASN A 11 -0.26 -0.71 6.80
N ILE A 12 -0.44 -0.27 5.55
CA ILE A 12 -0.31 -1.13 4.38
C ILE A 12 1.06 -0.92 3.71
N VAL A 13 1.77 -2.02 3.44
CA VAL A 13 3.02 -1.96 2.68
C VAL A 13 2.72 -1.59 1.23
N ILE A 14 3.43 -0.61 0.68
CA ILE A 14 3.35 -0.26 -0.74
C ILE A 14 4.14 -1.31 -1.53
N PRO A 15 3.51 -2.05 -2.46
CA PRO A 15 4.22 -3.00 -3.29
C PRO A 15 4.94 -2.24 -4.41
N TYR A 16 6.18 -2.61 -4.69
CA TYR A 16 6.98 -2.04 -5.77
C TYR A 16 7.16 -3.07 -6.89
N LYS A 17 7.29 -2.58 -8.13
CA LYS A 17 7.55 -3.47 -9.26
C LYS A 17 8.94 -4.09 -9.12
N THR A 18 9.06 -5.33 -9.57
CA THR A 18 10.35 -6.01 -9.68
C THR A 18 10.80 -6.06 -11.14
N LEU A 19 12.04 -5.67 -11.40
CA LEU A 19 12.68 -5.88 -12.68
C LEU A 19 13.61 -7.09 -12.60
N THR A 20 13.51 -7.97 -13.59
CA THR A 20 14.51 -9.03 -13.76
C THR A 20 15.56 -8.54 -14.75
N LYS A 21 16.79 -8.35 -14.28
CA LYS A 21 17.94 -8.01 -15.12
C LYS A 21 18.82 -9.24 -15.33
N GLY A 22 19.53 -9.28 -16.46
CA GLY A 22 20.52 -10.31 -16.76
C GLY A 22 20.08 -11.34 -17.83
N VAL A 23 21.03 -12.18 -18.25
CA VAL A 23 20.87 -13.13 -19.36
C VAL A 23 21.13 -14.55 -18.85
N ALA A 24 20.32 -15.51 -19.31
CA ALA A 24 20.42 -16.93 -18.96
C ALA A 24 20.49 -17.19 -17.44
N MET A 25 21.62 -17.71 -16.95
CA MET A 25 21.80 -18.14 -15.55
C MET A 25 22.20 -16.99 -14.61
N PHE A 26 22.43 -15.79 -15.14
CA PHE A 26 22.82 -14.59 -14.37
C PHE A 26 21.66 -13.60 -14.19
N LYS A 27 20.42 -14.11 -14.13
CA LYS A 27 19.25 -13.27 -13.87
C LYS A 27 19.14 -12.96 -12.38
N HIS A 28 18.99 -11.69 -12.03
CA HIS A 28 18.68 -11.25 -10.67
C HIS A 28 17.48 -10.31 -10.67
N LYS A 29 16.75 -10.29 -9.54
CA LYS A 29 15.62 -9.40 -9.33
C LYS A 29 16.09 -8.16 -8.61
N GLU A 30 15.70 -7.01 -9.10
CA GLU A 30 15.86 -5.72 -8.43
C GLU A 30 14.48 -5.10 -8.22
N ASP A 31 14.22 -4.64 -7.00
CA ASP A 31 13.05 -3.83 -6.71
C ASP A 31 13.24 -2.45 -7.35
N THR A 32 12.21 -1.94 -8.02
CA THR A 32 12.22 -0.57 -8.54
C THR A 32 11.61 0.40 -7.53
N LEU A 33 11.75 1.69 -7.81
CA LEU A 33 11.04 2.73 -7.07
C LEU A 33 9.62 2.97 -7.61
N GLU A 34 9.20 2.22 -8.64
CA GLU A 34 7.85 2.34 -9.17
C GLU A 34 6.89 1.47 -8.36
N PRO A 35 5.81 2.04 -7.80
CA PRO A 35 4.78 1.23 -7.16
C PRO A 35 4.11 0.30 -8.18
N ASP A 36 3.72 -0.89 -7.72
CA ASP A 36 2.86 -1.79 -8.46
C ASP A 36 1.40 -1.40 -8.23
N ASP A 37 0.87 -0.56 -9.12
CA ASP A 37 -0.50 -0.05 -9.04
C ASP A 37 -1.55 -1.18 -9.01
N HIS A 38 -1.31 -2.29 -9.72
CA HIS A 38 -2.23 -3.43 -9.73
C HIS A 38 -2.25 -4.16 -8.39
N ALA A 39 -1.07 -4.38 -7.79
CA ALA A 39 -0.96 -4.96 -6.45
C ALA A 39 -1.45 -4.00 -5.35
N LEU A 40 -1.32 -2.70 -5.57
CA LEU A 40 -1.79 -1.67 -4.65
C LEU A 40 -3.33 -1.60 -4.61
N LEU A 41 -3.98 -1.75 -5.77
CA LEU A 41 -5.44 -1.77 -5.91
C LEU A 41 -6.07 -3.15 -5.60
N ASN A 42 -5.30 -4.06 -4.99
CA ASN A 42 -5.76 -5.41 -4.69
C ASN A 42 -6.97 -5.40 -3.73
N PRO A 43 -8.10 -6.06 -4.09
CA PRO A 43 -9.31 -6.11 -3.27
C PRO A 43 -9.11 -6.78 -1.90
N LEU A 44 -8.05 -7.57 -1.71
CA LEU A 44 -7.70 -8.13 -0.40
C LEU A 44 -7.38 -7.05 0.65
N ARG A 45 -6.98 -5.84 0.25
CA ARG A 45 -6.80 -4.71 1.19
C ARG A 45 -8.13 -4.17 1.72
N TRP A 46 -9.21 -4.34 0.95
CA TRP A 46 -10.56 -4.01 1.41
C TRP A 46 -11.06 -4.99 2.46
N ALA A 47 -10.56 -6.24 2.45
CA ALA A 47 -10.94 -7.23 3.45
C ALA A 47 -10.56 -6.81 4.88
N GLU A 48 -9.42 -6.14 5.07
CA GLU A 48 -9.03 -5.60 6.39
C GLU A 48 -9.96 -4.49 6.86
N VAL A 49 -10.33 -3.56 5.96
CA VAL A 49 -11.31 -2.51 6.29
C VAL A 49 -12.66 -3.12 6.68
N VAL A 50 -13.12 -4.14 5.95
CA VAL A 50 -14.36 -4.86 6.26
C VAL A 50 -14.25 -5.58 7.60
N ARG A 51 -13.15 -6.27 7.88
CA ARG A 51 -12.91 -6.96 9.16
C ARG A 51 -12.97 -5.99 10.33
N LEU A 52 -12.28 -4.85 10.24
CA LEU A 52 -12.30 -3.82 11.29
C LEU A 52 -13.71 -3.24 11.48
N GLY A 53 -14.45 -3.02 10.40
CA GLY A 53 -15.86 -2.62 10.48
C GLY A 53 -16.73 -3.64 11.21
N GLN A 54 -16.47 -4.94 11.03
CA GLN A 54 -17.16 -6.01 11.76
C GLN A 54 -16.76 -6.09 13.24
N GLU A 55 -15.55 -5.62 13.59
CA GLU A 55 -15.07 -5.49 14.96
C GLU A 55 -15.58 -4.22 15.68
N GLY A 56 -16.34 -3.38 14.97
CA GLY A 56 -16.96 -2.16 15.52
C GLY A 56 -16.16 -0.88 15.31
N TRP A 57 -15.08 -0.92 14.52
CA TRP A 57 -14.32 0.26 14.14
C TRP A 57 -15.00 1.03 13.01
N GLU A 58 -14.94 2.36 13.09
CA GLU A 58 -15.39 3.25 12.02
C GLU A 58 -14.19 3.77 11.22
N LEU A 59 -14.26 3.67 9.88
CA LEU A 59 -13.24 4.27 9.02
C LEU A 59 -13.41 5.79 8.99
N VAL A 60 -12.54 6.50 9.70
CA VAL A 60 -12.59 7.97 9.79
C VAL A 60 -11.65 8.68 8.82
N SER A 61 -10.58 8.02 8.36
CA SER A 61 -9.60 8.62 7.44
C SER A 61 -8.80 7.58 6.67
N VAL A 62 -8.38 7.94 5.45
CA VAL A 62 -7.41 7.18 4.65
C VAL A 62 -6.28 8.10 4.21
N GLN A 63 -5.05 7.58 4.12
CA GLN A 63 -3.94 8.32 3.51
C GLN A 63 -4.05 8.23 1.99
N PRO A 64 -4.16 9.36 1.26
CA PRO A 64 -4.10 9.33 -0.19
C PRO A 64 -2.69 8.94 -0.64
N LEU A 65 -2.59 8.05 -1.62
CA LEU A 65 -1.33 7.73 -2.29
C LEU A 65 -1.20 8.61 -3.53
N MET A 66 -0.09 9.35 -3.62
CA MET A 66 0.21 10.26 -4.72
C MET A 66 1.44 9.75 -5.47
N ARG A 67 1.38 9.73 -6.81
CA ARG A 67 2.53 9.43 -7.65
C ARG A 67 3.41 10.67 -7.76
N GLY A 68 4.64 10.62 -7.25
CA GLY A 68 5.66 11.63 -7.53
C GLY A 68 6.15 11.48 -8.97
N VAL A 69 6.05 12.54 -9.77
CA VAL A 69 6.64 12.60 -11.12
C VAL A 69 7.80 13.58 -11.07
N THR A 70 9.01 13.11 -11.39
CA THR A 70 10.18 13.98 -11.59
C THR A 70 10.36 14.19 -13.08
N GLU A 71 9.99 15.36 -13.59
CA GLU A 71 10.38 15.79 -14.94
C GLU A 71 11.74 16.47 -14.85
N ILE A 72 12.74 15.89 -15.51
CA ILE A 72 14.05 16.53 -15.71
C ILE A 72 13.97 17.20 -17.09
N GLY A 73 13.98 18.54 -17.10
CA GLY A 73 14.04 19.37 -18.30
C GLY A 73 15.44 19.54 -18.86
#